data_AF-A0A6A1V264-F1
#
_entry.id   AF-A0A6A1V264-F1
#
_cell.length_a   1.000
_cell.length_b   1.000
_cell.length_c   1.000
_cell.angle_alpha   90.00
_cell.angle_beta   90.00
_cell.angle_gamma   90.00
#
_symmetry.space_group_name_H-M   'P 1'
#
loop_
_entity.id
_entity.type
_entity.pdbx_description
1 polymer ?
#
loop_
_entity_poly.entity_id
_entity_poly.type
_entity_poly.pdbx_seq_one_letter_code
_entity_poly.pdbx_strand_id
1 'polypeptide(L)'
;MASNADSFSALWAVVGDFNDIFYDRDKCGGNIVKTSSSRGLTHFRDTQRLVDLGFQGSPDTWRNGRQSNALIMERLDRGIANGLWRLLFPRATITHCTRHASDQSPILLNTAGEKPTGTPRSFRFELVWVQDPSSHQAVKDAGKWNCQGSPTFQLT
;
A
#
# COMPACT_ATOMS: atom_id res chain seq x y z
N MET A 1 15.27 -0.98 28.77
CA MET A 1 15.04 0.37 28.19
C MET A 1 15.30 0.25 26.68
N ALA A 2 14.36 0.14 25.75
CA ALA A 2 12.90 0.17 25.77
C ALA A 2 12.36 -1.17 25.25
N SER A 3 11.27 -1.65 25.83
CA SER A 3 10.56 -2.85 25.40
C SER A 3 9.97 -2.63 24.01
N ASN A 4 10.28 -3.58 23.13
CA ASN A 4 9.68 -3.89 21.84
C ASN A 4 8.38 -3.13 21.54
N ALA A 5 8.41 -2.35 20.47
CA ALA A 5 7.19 -1.96 19.78
C ALA A 5 6.43 -3.25 19.46
N ASP A 6 5.38 -3.53 20.23
CA ASP A 6 4.42 -4.55 19.87
C ASP A 6 3.90 -4.18 18.49
N SER A 7 4.38 -4.91 17.47
CA SER A 7 3.79 -4.85 16.15
C SER A 7 2.30 -5.13 16.36
N PHE A 8 1.45 -4.13 16.12
CA PHE A 8 0.01 -4.28 16.25
C PHE A 8 -0.41 -5.51 15.44
N SER A 9 -0.72 -6.61 16.13
CA SER A 9 -1.09 -7.90 15.56
C SER A 9 -2.50 -7.90 14.97
N ALA A 10 -3.20 -6.78 15.10
CA ALA A 10 -4.50 -6.53 14.51
C ALA A 10 -4.41 -6.24 13.00
N LEU A 11 -5.51 -6.46 12.28
CA LEU A 11 -5.68 -6.06 10.90
C LEU A 11 -5.92 -4.55 10.83
N TRP A 12 -4.98 -3.77 10.32
CA TRP A 12 -5.17 -2.32 10.24
C TRP A 12 -4.56 -1.67 9.00
N ALA A 13 -5.20 -0.57 8.61
CA ALA A 13 -4.76 0.35 7.57
C ALA A 13 -4.96 1.78 8.06
N VAL A 14 -4.09 2.69 7.62
CA VAL A 14 -4.21 4.13 7.82
C VAL A 14 -4.36 4.78 6.45
N VAL A 15 -5.38 5.61 6.30
CA VAL A 15 -5.72 6.28 5.05
C VAL A 15 -6.00 7.74 5.34
N GLY A 16 -5.37 8.64 4.60
CA GLY A 16 -5.57 10.08 4.73
C GLY A 16 -4.34 10.88 4.34
N ASP A 17 -4.35 12.15 4.74
CA ASP A 17 -3.26 13.10 4.53
C ASP A 17 -2.12 12.86 5.53
N PHE A 18 -0.94 12.51 5.01
CA PHE A 18 0.27 12.36 5.81
C PHE A 18 1.13 13.64 5.85
N ASN A 19 0.83 14.60 4.98
CA ASN A 19 1.58 15.84 4.80
C ASN A 19 3.10 15.62 4.60
N ASP A 20 3.46 14.47 4.02
CA ASP A 20 4.83 14.03 3.76
C ASP A 20 4.83 13.05 2.58
N ILE A 21 5.97 12.92 1.90
CA ILE A 21 6.11 12.09 0.70
C ILE A 21 7.02 10.87 0.96
N PHE A 22 6.81 9.75 0.27
CA PHE A 22 7.70 8.59 0.39
C PHE A 22 8.90 8.61 -0.55
N TYR A 23 8.71 9.18 -1.74
CA TYR A 23 9.68 9.10 -2.82
C TYR A 23 9.79 10.44 -3.54
N ASP A 24 10.94 10.73 -4.15
CA ASP A 24 11.10 11.97 -4.92
C ASP A 24 10.09 12.09 -6.07
N ARG A 25 9.68 10.95 -6.65
CA ARG A 25 8.64 10.89 -7.69
C ARG A 25 7.23 11.29 -7.20
N ASP A 26 7.02 11.33 -5.89
CA ASP A 26 5.75 11.78 -5.30
C ASP A 26 5.65 13.33 -5.31
N LYS A 27 6.68 14.05 -5.80
CA LYS A 27 6.70 15.50 -5.98
C LYS A 27 7.06 15.89 -7.42
N CYS A 28 6.36 16.89 -7.95
CA CYS A 28 6.71 17.57 -9.20
C CYS A 28 6.82 19.09 -8.96
N GLY A 29 7.89 19.69 -9.49
CA GLY A 29 8.19 21.12 -9.33
C GLY A 29 8.79 21.47 -7.97
N GLY A 30 9.16 22.74 -7.80
CA GLY A 30 9.77 23.25 -6.57
C GLY A 30 11.19 22.70 -6.31
N ASN A 31 11.62 22.78 -5.06
CA ASN A 31 12.95 22.29 -4.67
C ASN A 31 12.99 20.77 -4.61
N ILE A 32 14.16 20.21 -4.95
CA ILE A 32 14.46 18.79 -4.74
C ILE A 32 14.24 18.46 -3.26
N VAL A 33 13.51 17.37 -3.01
CA VAL A 33 13.23 16.89 -1.66
C VAL A 33 14.54 16.45 -1.05
N LYS A 34 14.96 17.14 0.02
CA LYS A 34 16.12 16.69 0.78
C LYS A 34 15.70 15.41 1.50
N THR A 35 16.44 14.33 1.32
CA THR A 35 16.18 13.00 1.91
C THR A 35 15.97 13.03 3.43
N SER A 36 16.34 14.12 4.10
CA SER A 36 16.13 14.35 5.52
C SER A 36 14.70 14.70 5.93
N SER A 37 13.87 15.32 5.05
CA SER A 37 12.53 15.82 5.41
C SER A 37 11.48 14.72 5.50
N SER A 38 11.59 13.65 4.72
CA SER A 38 10.66 12.51 4.69
C SER A 38 11.04 11.34 5.60
N ARG A 39 12.06 11.51 6.45
CA ARG A 39 12.59 10.41 7.28
C ARG A 39 11.57 9.89 8.27
N GLY A 40 10.71 10.75 8.82
CA GLY A 40 9.74 10.35 9.85
C GLY A 40 8.77 9.31 9.32
N LEU A 41 8.08 9.63 8.21
CA LEU A 41 7.08 8.74 7.64
C LEU A 41 7.70 7.48 7.02
N THR A 42 8.83 7.63 6.33
CA THR A 42 9.55 6.50 5.73
C THR A 42 10.06 5.54 6.81
N HIS A 43 10.65 6.06 7.87
CA HIS A 43 11.11 5.25 9.01
C HIS A 43 9.94 4.56 9.72
N PHE A 44 8.81 5.27 9.91
CA PHE A 44 7.61 4.68 10.50
C PHE A 44 7.08 3.51 9.65
N ARG A 45 6.95 3.71 8.33
CA ARG A 45 6.55 2.67 7.38
C ARG A 45 7.47 1.45 7.48
N ASP A 46 8.78 1.66 7.48
CA ASP A 46 9.75 0.56 7.47
C ASP A 46 9.79 -0.19 8.81
N THR A 47 9.75 0.55 9.92
CA THR A 47 9.73 -0.02 11.29
C THR A 47 8.48 -0.86 11.53
N GLN A 48 7.32 -0.40 11.02
CA GLN A 48 6.04 -1.09 11.14
C GLN A 48 5.76 -2.08 9.99
N ARG A 49 6.70 -2.22 9.04
CA ARG A 49 6.59 -3.09 7.84
C ARG A 49 5.30 -2.86 7.05
N LEU A 50 4.96 -1.61 6.84
CA LEU A 50 3.73 -1.21 6.14
C LEU A 50 3.94 -1.19 4.64
N VAL A 51 2.90 -1.60 3.92
CA VAL A 51 2.84 -1.54 2.46
C VAL A 51 2.03 -0.33 2.02
N ASP A 52 2.55 0.43 1.05
CA ASP A 52 1.75 1.41 0.31
C ASP A 52 0.65 0.68 -0.45
N LEU A 53 -0.59 1.15 -0.32
CA LEU A 53 -1.71 0.52 -0.98
C LEU A 53 -1.71 0.73 -2.51
N GLY A 54 -0.87 1.63 -3.00
CA GLY A 54 -0.89 2.09 -4.39
C GLY A 54 -2.05 3.03 -4.62
N PHE A 55 -2.30 3.40 -5.88
CA PHE A 55 -3.45 4.21 -6.27
C PHE A 55 -3.79 4.07 -7.76
N GLN A 56 -4.98 4.55 -8.13
CA GLN A 56 -5.45 4.80 -9.48
C GLN A 56 -5.80 6.28 -9.64
N GLY A 57 -5.66 6.84 -10.85
CA GLY A 57 -5.96 8.25 -11.13
C GLY A 57 -4.71 9.14 -11.19
N SER A 58 -4.86 10.42 -10.86
CA SER A 58 -3.77 11.41 -10.90
C SER A 58 -2.63 11.02 -9.95
N PRO A 59 -1.35 11.21 -10.31
CA PRO A 59 -0.24 10.89 -9.40
C PRO A 59 -0.16 11.82 -8.17
N ASP A 60 -0.71 13.03 -8.27
CA ASP A 60 -0.76 14.03 -7.21
C ASP A 60 -2.12 14.05 -6.49
N THR A 61 -2.08 14.33 -5.18
CA THR A 61 -3.27 14.59 -4.37
C THR A 61 -3.33 16.04 -3.90
N TRP A 62 -2.20 16.76 -3.91
CA TRP A 62 -2.12 18.17 -3.55
C TRP A 62 -1.52 19.04 -4.66
N ARG A 63 -1.97 20.31 -4.75
CA ARG A 63 -1.37 21.34 -5.62
C ARG A 63 -1.32 22.70 -4.93
N ASN A 64 -0.23 23.43 -5.14
CA ASN A 64 -0.06 24.78 -4.56
C ASN A 64 -0.90 25.90 -5.22
N GLY A 65 -1.76 25.58 -6.19
CA GLY A 65 -2.61 26.54 -6.90
C GLY A 65 -1.90 27.49 -7.87
N ARG A 66 -0.58 27.36 -8.07
CA ARG A 66 0.18 28.20 -9.00
C ARG A 66 0.22 27.57 -10.40
N GLN A 67 0.67 28.34 -11.39
CA GLN A 67 0.73 27.91 -12.79
C GLN A 67 2.17 27.82 -13.29
N SER A 68 2.36 27.07 -14.39
CA SER A 68 3.62 26.98 -15.14
C SER A 68 4.80 26.60 -14.22
N ASN A 69 5.96 27.25 -14.35
CA ASN A 69 7.18 26.95 -13.59
C ASN A 69 7.02 27.09 -12.06
N ALA A 70 5.97 27.75 -11.58
CA ALA A 70 5.69 27.89 -10.15
C ALA A 70 4.74 26.80 -9.60
N LEU A 71 4.16 25.96 -10.47
CA LEU A 71 3.28 24.87 -10.07
C LEU A 71 4.09 23.81 -9.31
N ILE A 72 3.58 23.45 -8.13
CA ILE A 72 4.09 22.34 -7.33
C ILE A 72 2.93 21.38 -7.09
N MET A 73 3.19 20.09 -7.31
CA MET A 73 2.22 19.02 -7.11
C MET A 73 2.86 17.91 -6.26
N GLU A 74 2.11 17.39 -5.30
CA GLU A 74 2.59 16.38 -4.36
C GLU A 74 1.54 15.30 -4.12
N ARG A 75 1.99 14.10 -3.77
CA ARG A 75 1.14 13.01 -3.26
C ARG A 75 1.25 12.96 -1.73
N LEU A 76 0.34 13.65 -1.06
CA LEU A 76 0.29 13.76 0.40
C LEU A 76 -0.74 12.81 1.02
N ASP A 77 -1.83 12.52 0.30
CA ASP A 77 -2.87 11.59 0.73
C ASP A 77 -2.57 10.18 0.24
N ARG A 78 -2.59 9.22 1.17
CA ARG A 78 -2.12 7.85 0.91
C ARG A 78 -2.93 6.84 1.72
N GLY A 79 -2.91 5.59 1.30
CA GLY A 79 -3.30 4.45 2.13
C GLY A 79 -2.07 3.59 2.39
N ILE A 80 -1.81 3.26 3.66
CA ILE A 80 -0.77 2.30 4.06
C ILE A 80 -1.38 1.26 4.98
N ALA A 81 -0.95 0.01 4.87
CA ALA A 81 -1.51 -1.07 5.68
C ALA A 81 -0.44 -2.05 6.13
N ASN A 82 -0.70 -2.78 7.21
CA ASN A 82 0.17 -3.89 7.58
C ASN A 82 -0.08 -5.11 6.66
N GLY A 83 0.87 -6.06 6.69
CA GLY A 83 0.82 -7.25 5.83
C GLY A 83 -0.46 -8.08 6.04
N LEU A 84 -0.94 -8.21 7.29
CA LEU A 84 -2.16 -8.95 7.61
C LEU A 84 -3.38 -8.34 6.93
N TRP A 85 -3.54 -7.02 7.00
CA TRP A 85 -4.65 -6.32 6.34
C TRP A 85 -4.57 -6.48 4.83
N ARG A 86 -3.38 -6.36 4.23
CA ARG A 86 -3.19 -6.56 2.79
C ARG A 86 -3.51 -8.00 2.35
N LEU A 87 -3.22 -9.00 3.17
CA LEU A 87 -3.59 -10.39 2.89
C LEU A 87 -5.10 -10.59 2.90
N LEU A 88 -5.82 -9.90 3.79
CA LEU A 88 -7.28 -9.96 3.85
C LEU A 88 -7.95 -9.20 2.69
N PHE A 89 -7.38 -8.07 2.28
CA PHE A 89 -7.86 -7.26 1.15
C PHE A 89 -6.80 -7.17 0.03
N PRO A 90 -6.48 -8.28 -0.64
CA PRO A 90 -5.40 -8.34 -1.63
C PRO A 90 -5.69 -7.46 -2.86
N ARG A 91 -6.96 -7.14 -3.08
CA ARG A 91 -7.45 -6.31 -4.20
C ARG A 91 -7.79 -4.88 -3.79
N ALA A 92 -7.51 -4.50 -2.54
CA ALA A 92 -7.77 -3.14 -2.10
C ALA A 92 -7.06 -2.14 -3.01
N THR A 93 -7.80 -1.12 -3.42
CA THR A 93 -7.33 -0.02 -4.27
C THR A 93 -7.64 1.31 -3.61
N ILE A 94 -6.76 2.28 -3.84
CA ILE A 94 -7.03 3.69 -3.56
C ILE A 94 -7.30 4.36 -4.91
N THR A 95 -8.35 5.18 -5.01
CA THR A 95 -8.61 6.02 -6.18
C THR A 95 -8.43 7.48 -5.78
N HIS A 96 -7.60 8.22 -6.51
CA HIS A 96 -7.53 9.67 -6.41
C HIS A 96 -8.66 10.28 -7.23
N CYS A 97 -9.63 10.89 -6.56
CA CYS A 97 -10.79 11.48 -7.18
C CYS A 97 -10.44 12.81 -7.86
N THR A 98 -11.25 13.20 -8.84
CA THR A 98 -11.08 14.48 -9.53
C THR A 98 -11.22 15.64 -8.53
N ARG A 99 -10.21 16.50 -8.55
CA ARG A 99 -10.18 17.78 -7.82
C ARG A 99 -11.15 18.77 -8.46
N HIS A 100 -12.06 19.33 -7.66
CA HIS A 100 -13.02 20.35 -8.14
C HIS A 100 -12.74 21.76 -7.61
N ALA A 101 -12.57 21.94 -6.30
CA ALA A 101 -12.42 23.27 -5.69
C ALA A 101 -11.38 23.36 -4.56
N SER A 102 -10.74 22.24 -4.19
CA SER A 102 -9.74 22.18 -3.13
C SER A 102 -8.33 22.01 -3.70
N ASP A 103 -7.35 22.54 -2.99
CA ASP A 103 -5.93 22.23 -3.16
C ASP A 103 -5.57 20.79 -2.75
N GLN A 104 -6.52 20.02 -2.18
CA GLN A 104 -6.50 18.56 -1.99
C GLN A 104 -7.48 17.81 -2.91
N SER A 105 -7.10 16.58 -3.29
CA SER A 105 -7.93 15.63 -4.06
C SER A 105 -8.41 14.54 -3.11
N PRO A 106 -9.73 14.30 -3.01
CA PRO A 106 -10.24 13.22 -2.18
C PRO A 106 -9.66 11.86 -2.61
N ILE A 107 -9.39 10.99 -1.64
CA ILE A 107 -9.00 9.60 -1.91
C ILE A 107 -10.10 8.64 -1.46
N LEU A 108 -10.35 7.61 -2.25
CA LEU A 108 -11.33 6.57 -1.97
C LEU A 108 -10.65 5.23 -1.78
N LEU A 109 -10.82 4.60 -0.62
CA LEU A 109 -10.42 3.21 -0.38
C LEU A 109 -11.55 2.26 -0.78
N ASN A 110 -11.30 1.40 -1.76
CA ASN A 110 -12.18 0.29 -2.12
C ASN A 110 -11.54 -1.03 -1.68
N THR A 111 -12.09 -1.66 -0.64
CA THR A 111 -11.61 -2.94 -0.09
C THR A 111 -12.10 -4.17 -0.87
N ALA A 112 -13.22 -4.07 -1.58
CA ALA A 112 -13.70 -5.13 -2.46
C ALA A 112 -12.81 -5.29 -3.71
N GLY A 113 -12.16 -4.19 -4.11
CA GLY A 113 -11.39 -4.09 -5.34
C GLY A 113 -12.28 -4.15 -6.58
N GLU A 114 -11.68 -4.00 -7.76
CA GLU A 114 -12.40 -4.28 -9.01
C GLU A 114 -12.57 -5.79 -9.17
N LYS A 115 -13.71 -6.24 -9.72
CA LYS A 115 -13.87 -7.63 -10.15
C LYS A 115 -12.83 -7.94 -11.23
N PRO A 116 -12.22 -9.14 -11.25
CA PRO A 116 -11.24 -9.48 -12.26
C PRO A 116 -11.95 -9.54 -13.61
N THR A 117 -11.59 -8.64 -14.53
CA THR A 117 -12.10 -8.61 -15.90
C THR A 117 -11.26 -9.47 -16.86
N GLY A 118 -10.60 -10.51 -16.34
CA GLY A 118 -9.72 -11.38 -17.13
C GLY A 118 -9.65 -12.82 -16.59
N THR A 119 -8.99 -13.70 -17.35
CA THR A 119 -8.73 -15.09 -16.94
C THR A 119 -8.03 -15.12 -15.58
N PRO A 120 -8.38 -16.06 -14.67
CA PRO A 120 -7.71 -16.20 -13.39
C PRO A 120 -6.20 -16.27 -13.61
N ARG A 121 -5.43 -15.40 -12.94
CA ARG A 121 -3.97 -15.55 -12.95
C ARG A 121 -3.65 -16.91 -12.35
N SER A 122 -2.97 -17.75 -13.11
CA SER A 122 -2.46 -19.03 -12.62
C SER A 122 -1.59 -18.75 -11.39
N PHE A 123 -1.83 -19.50 -10.32
CA PHE A 123 -0.88 -19.55 -9.21
C PHE A 123 0.51 -19.90 -9.75
N ARG A 124 1.51 -19.11 -9.36
CA ARG A 124 2.91 -19.35 -9.70
C ARG A 124 3.67 -19.54 -8.40
N PHE A 125 4.42 -20.63 -8.33
CA PHE A 125 5.27 -20.97 -7.22
C PHE A 125 6.72 -20.99 -7.71
N GLU A 126 7.59 -20.25 -7.05
CA GLU A 126 9.01 -20.24 -7.39
C GLU A 126 9.71 -21.41 -6.68
N LEU A 127 10.41 -22.26 -7.45
CA LEU A 127 11.13 -23.42 -6.91
C LEU A 127 12.16 -23.06 -5.83
N VAL A 128 12.68 -21.83 -5.87
CA VAL A 128 13.62 -21.31 -4.86
C VAL A 128 13.01 -21.34 -3.45
N TRP A 129 11.68 -21.22 -3.31
CA TRP A 129 11.02 -21.28 -2.00
C TRP A 129 11.10 -22.68 -1.38
N VAL A 130 11.25 -23.76 -2.16
CA VAL A 130 11.45 -25.12 -1.61
C VAL A 130 12.81 -25.26 -0.94
N GLN A 131 13.79 -24.49 -1.40
CA GLN A 131 15.17 -24.55 -0.89
C GLN A 131 15.29 -23.93 0.51
N ASP A 132 14.34 -23.09 0.91
CA ASP A 132 14.26 -22.55 2.26
C ASP A 132 13.43 -23.49 3.16
N PRO A 133 14.04 -24.10 4.20
CA PRO A 133 13.31 -24.95 5.15
C PRO A 133 12.14 -24.24 5.84
N SER A 134 12.21 -22.91 6.01
CA SER A 134 11.15 -22.12 6.65
C SER A 134 9.85 -22.08 5.84
N SER A 135 9.94 -22.21 4.51
CA SER A 135 8.77 -22.26 3.62
C SER A 135 7.87 -23.45 3.90
N HIS A 136 8.44 -24.60 4.28
CA HIS A 136 7.66 -25.79 4.63
C HIS A 136 6.79 -25.54 5.86
N GLN A 137 7.33 -24.81 6.84
CA GLN A 137 6.60 -24.45 8.04
C GLN A 137 5.50 -23.43 7.72
N ALA A 138 5.80 -22.43 6.88
CA ALA A 138 4.83 -21.44 6.41
C ALA A 138 3.63 -22.09 5.69
N VAL A 139 3.86 -23.09 4.83
CA VAL A 139 2.80 -23.84 4.14
C VAL A 139 1.94 -24.64 5.13
N LYS A 140 2.57 -25.33 6.09
CA LYS A 140 1.85 -26.07 7.13
C LYS A 140 0.99 -25.16 8.00
N ASP A 141 1.49 -23.97 8.33
CA ASP A 141 0.75 -23.00 9.14
C ASP A 141 -0.38 -22.35 8.35
N ALA A 142 -0.16 -22.06 7.06
CA ALA A 142 -1.20 -21.58 6.15
C ALA A 142 -2.34 -22.61 5.97
N GLY A 143 -2.03 -23.91 5.96
CA GLY A 143 -3.04 -24.98 5.86
C GLY A 143 -3.99 -25.09 7.07
N LYS A 144 -3.68 -24.44 8.20
CA LYS A 144 -4.54 -24.40 9.39
C LYS A 144 -5.63 -23.32 9.32
N TRP A 145 -5.54 -22.41 8.34
CA TRP A 145 -6.51 -21.34 8.16
C TRP A 145 -7.74 -21.89 7.45
N ASN A 146 -8.93 -21.65 8.02
CA ASN A 146 -10.19 -22.07 7.43
C ASN A 146 -10.56 -21.14 6.26
N CYS A 147 -9.90 -21.35 5.12
CA CYS A 147 -10.12 -20.59 3.90
C CYS A 147 -11.20 -21.30 3.06
N GLN A 148 -12.37 -20.70 2.89
CA GLN A 148 -13.30 -21.13 1.82
C GLN A 148 -12.71 -20.73 0.46
N GLY A 149 -11.85 -21.58 -0.07
CA GLY A 149 -11.29 -21.43 -1.41
C GLY A 149 -12.31 -21.75 -2.50
N SER A 150 -12.01 -21.35 -3.74
CA SER A 150 -12.74 -21.84 -4.90
C SER A 150 -12.58 -23.38 -5.00
N PRO A 151 -13.65 -24.15 -5.31
CA PRO A 151 -13.57 -25.61 -5.46
C PRO A 151 -12.48 -26.09 -6.43
N THR A 152 -12.06 -25.23 -7.37
CA THR A 152 -11.04 -25.50 -8.38
C THR A 152 -9.62 -25.69 -7.82
N PHE A 153 -9.36 -25.32 -6.57
CA PHE A 153 -8.02 -25.40 -5.96
C PHE A 153 -7.96 -26.38 -4.76
N GLN A 154 -8.98 -27.22 -4.58
CA GLN A 154 -8.90 -28.34 -3.65
C GLN A 154 -8.13 -29.48 -4.31
N LEU A 155 -6.94 -29.79 -3.79
CA LEU A 155 -6.19 -30.97 -4.19
C LEU A 155 -6.81 -32.17 -3.47
N THR A 156 -7.49 -33.04 -4.22
CA THR A 156 -7.91 -34.38 -3.77
C THR A 156 -6.75 -35.35 -3.77
#